data_AF-T0SR12-F1
#
_entry.id   AF-T0SR12-F1
#
_cell.length_a   1.000
_cell.length_b   1.000
_cell.length_c   1.000
_cell.angle_alpha   90.00
_cell.angle_beta   90.00
_cell.angle_gamma   90.00
#
_symmetry.space_group_name_H-M   'P 1'
#
loop_
_entity.id
_entity.type
_entity.pdbx_description
1 polymer ?
#
loop_
_entity_poly.entity_id
_entity_poly.type
_entity_poly.pdbx_seq_one_letter_code
_entity_poly.pdbx_strand_id
1 'polypeptide(L)' 'MSNVKSFDEAIQLLRNAVKYSTIENQKHIDLSLVNAGERLEYQKALMVVQSAVSRGEFSQAEVNEKLGII' A
#
# COMPACT_ATOMS: atom_id res chain seq x y z
N MET A 1 16.10 5.33 14.80
CA MET A 1 15.73 4.05 14.15
C MET A 1 14.41 4.25 13.44
N SER A 2 14.32 4.06 12.12
CA SER A 2 13.02 4.07 11.46
C SER A 2 12.27 2.81 11.86
N ASN A 3 11.24 2.94 12.67
CA ASN A 3 10.37 1.83 13.03
C ASN A 3 9.70 1.34 11.73
N VAL A 4 10.14 0.19 11.23
CA VAL A 4 9.52 -0.41 10.04
C VAL A 4 8.12 -0.83 10.46
N LYS A 5 7.10 -0.29 9.80
CA LYS A 5 5.70 -0.62 10.07
C LYS A 5 5.49 -2.13 9.87
N SER A 6 4.69 -2.74 10.74
CA SER A 6 4.19 -4.10 10.53
C SER A 6 3.33 -4.17 9.26
N PHE A 7 3.02 -5.38 8.79
CA PHE A 7 2.20 -5.55 7.58
C PHE A 7 0.84 -4.85 7.71
N ASP A 8 0.13 -5.03 8.83
CA ASP A 8 -1.19 -4.43 9.03
C ASP A 8 -1.14 -2.90 9.12
N GLU A 9 -0.11 -2.35 9.80
CA GLU A 9 0.12 -0.90 9.85
C GLU A 9 0.46 -0.33 8.46
N ALA A 10 1.22 -1.08 7.66
CA ALA A 10 1.54 -0.71 6.29
C ALA A 10 0.28 -0.69 5.40
N ILE A 11 -0.59 -1.70 5.51
CA ILE A 11 -1.89 -1.74 4.82
C ILE A 11 -2.76 -0.55 5.24
N GLN A 12 -2.87 -0.29 6.54
CA GLN A 12 -3.69 0.82 7.06
C GLN A 12 -3.19 2.17 6.54
N LEU A 13 -1.87 2.37 6.47
CA LEU A 13 -1.29 3.59 5.91
C LEU A 13 -1.59 3.71 4.41
N LEU A 14 -1.36 2.64 3.64
CA LEU A 14 -1.48 2.65 2.18
C LEU A 14 -2.91 2.88 1.70
N ARG A 15 -3.93 2.50 2.47
CA ARG A 15 -5.34 2.80 2.17
C ARG A 15 -5.60 4.30 1.98
N ASN A 16 -4.85 5.18 2.65
CA ASN A 16 -4.98 6.64 2.49
C ASN A 16 -4.46 7.13 1.13
N ALA A 17 -3.66 6.32 0.43
CA ALA A 17 -3.15 6.60 -0.91
C ALA A 17 -3.93 5.87 -2.01
N VAL A 18 -5.06 5.23 -1.70
CA VAL A 18 -5.89 4.54 -2.71
C VAL A 18 -6.87 5.50 -3.35
N LYS A 19 -6.92 5.52 -4.68
CA LYS A 19 -7.91 6.29 -5.45
C LYS A 19 -8.39 5.56 -6.69
N TYR A 20 -9.50 6.05 -7.24
CA TYR A 20 -9.95 5.65 -8.57
C TYR A 20 -8.95 6.07 -9.64
N SER A 21 -8.69 5.17 -10.58
CA SER A 21 -7.98 5.46 -11.82
C SER A 21 -8.90 6.15 -12.82
N THR A 22 -8.34 6.53 -13.96
CA THR A 22 -9.12 6.99 -15.11
C THR A 22 -9.90 5.87 -15.80
N ILE A 23 -9.58 4.61 -15.50
CA ILE A 23 -10.32 3.44 -15.97
C ILE A 23 -11.50 3.22 -15.01
N GLU A 24 -12.69 3.04 -15.58
CA GLU A 24 -13.93 2.88 -14.84
C GLU A 24 -13.83 1.74 -13.83
N ASN A 25 -14.26 2.02 -12.59
CA ASN A 25 -14.28 1.09 -11.45
C ASN A 25 -12.93 0.46 -11.05
N GLN A 26 -11.81 0.92 -11.59
CA GLN A 26 -10.48 0.46 -11.17
C GLN A 26 -9.89 1.44 -10.15
N LYS A 27 -9.46 0.92 -9.00
CA LYS A 27 -8.66 1.66 -8.02
C LYS A 27 -7.18 1.31 -8.14
N HIS A 28 -6.32 2.14 -7.54
CA HIS A 28 -4.87 1.89 -7.43
C HIS A 28 -4.29 2.73 -6.29
N ILE A 29 -3.06 2.40 -5.87
CA ILE A 29 -2.27 3.26 -4.98
C ILE A 29 -1.64 4.37 -5.80
N ASP A 30 -1.81 5.62 -5.37
CA ASP A 30 -1.14 6.79 -5.92
C ASP A 30 -0.50 7.64 -4.82
N LEU A 31 0.83 7.65 -4.78
CA LEU A 31 1.61 8.43 -3.82
C LEU A 31 1.60 9.94 -4.10
N SER A 32 1.05 10.39 -5.23
CA SER A 32 0.80 11.82 -5.48
C SER A 32 -0.26 12.41 -4.56
N LEU A 33 -1.13 11.57 -3.98
CA LEU A 33 -2.10 11.99 -2.96
C LEU A 33 -1.46 12.29 -1.60
N VAL A 34 -0.21 11.86 -1.41
CA VAL A 34 0.50 11.96 -0.14
C VAL A 34 1.41 13.18 -0.13
N ASN A 35 1.48 13.86 1.01
CA ASN A 35 2.41 14.96 1.23
C ASN A 35 3.85 14.54 0.95
N ALA A 36 4.63 15.41 0.33
CA ALA A 36 6.01 15.10 -0.05
C ALA A 36 6.88 14.64 1.13
N GLY A 37 6.68 15.21 2.33
CA GLY A 37 7.41 14.82 3.55
C GLY A 37 7.08 13.42 4.07
N GLU A 38 5.91 12.88 3.71
CA GLU A 38 5.44 11.56 4.16
C GLU A 38 5.66 10.47 3.09
N ARG A 39 5.97 10.85 1.84
CA ARG A 39 6.14 9.89 0.72
C ARG A 39 7.13 8.78 1.02
N LEU A 40 8.24 9.09 1.70
CA LEU A 40 9.22 8.07 2.09
C LEU A 40 8.62 7.00 3.01
N GLU A 41 7.70 7.38 3.90
CA GLU A 41 7.03 6.42 4.77
C GLU A 41 6.08 5.50 3.99
N TYR A 42 5.35 6.05 3.02
CA TYR A 42 4.47 5.26 2.16
C TYR A 42 5.26 4.33 1.25
N GLN A 43 6.42 4.77 0.74
CA GLN A 43 7.33 3.89 0.01
C GLN A 43 7.82 2.73 0.87
N LYS A 44 8.19 2.99 2.13
CA LYS A 44 8.55 1.91 3.07
C LYS A 44 7.38 0.95 3.32
N ALA A 45 6.16 1.47 3.46
CA ALA A 45 4.97 0.64 3.61
C ALA A 45 4.73 -0.25 2.37
N LEU A 46 4.90 0.29 1.16
CA LEU A 46 4.87 -0.50 -0.09
C LEU A 46 5.90 -1.64 -0.06
N MET A 47 7.14 -1.34 0.36
CA MET A 47 8.19 -2.36 0.46
C MET A 47 7.84 -3.46 1.46
N VAL A 48 7.25 -3.13 2.61
CA VAL A 48 6.80 -4.11 3.61
C VAL A 48 5.76 -5.07 3.01
N VAL A 49 4.74 -4.52 2.36
CA VAL A 49 3.67 -5.30 1.74
C VAL A 49 4.20 -6.17 0.59
N GLN A 50 5.02 -5.60 -0.29
CA GLN A 50 5.63 -6.35 -1.39
C GLN A 50 6.56 -7.46 -0.90
N SER A 51 7.31 -7.23 0.17
CA SER A 51 8.18 -8.24 0.75
C SER A 51 7.37 -9.41 1.33
N ALA A 52 6.23 -9.13 1.97
CA ALA A 52 5.34 -10.17 2.48
C ALA A 52 4.75 -11.04 1.35
N VAL A 53 4.38 -10.42 0.22
CA VAL A 53 3.97 -11.16 -0.98
C VAL A 53 5.11 -11.99 -1.56
N SER A 54 6.31 -11.41 -1.67
CA SER A 54 7.49 -12.10 -2.19
C SER A 54 7.92 -13.30 -1.32
N ARG A 55 7.64 -13.26 0.00
CA ARG A 55 7.90 -14.39 0.91
C ARG A 55 6.80 -15.45 0.89
N GLY A 56 5.70 -15.22 0.17
CA GLY A 56 4.55 -16.11 0.12
C GLY A 56 3.67 -16.08 1.38
N GLU A 57 3.81 -15.06 2.23
CA GLU A 57 2.97 -14.88 3.43
C GLU A 57 1.56 -14.44 3.06
N PHE A 58 1.43 -13.69 1.96
CA PHE A 58 0.17 -13.25 1.38
C PHE A 58 0.24 -13.35 -0.14
N SER A 59 -0.88 -13.62 -0.79
CA SER A 59 -1.05 -13.45 -2.23
C SER A 59 -1.27 -11.98 -2.58
N GLN A 60 -0.99 -11.62 -3.84
CA GLN A 60 -1.30 -10.28 -4.35
C GLN A 60 -2.81 -9.98 -4.31
N ALA A 61 -3.66 -11.01 -4.47
CA ALA A 61 -5.11 -10.86 -4.40
C ALA A 61 -5.57 -10.48 -2.99
N GLU A 62 -5.09 -11.17 -1.96
CA GLU A 62 -5.39 -10.84 -0.55
C GLU A 62 -4.92 -9.44 -0.19
N VAL A 63 -3.74 -9.03 -0.68
CA VAL A 63 -3.24 -7.66 -0.49
C VAL A 63 -4.16 -6.64 -1.16
N ASN A 64 -4.61 -6.89 -2.40
CA ASN A 64 -5.49 -5.98 -3.11
C ASN A 64 -6.86 -5.82 -2.43
N GLU A 65 -7.43 -6.92 -1.91
CA GLU A 65 -8.66 -6.91 -1.11
C GLU A 65 -8.44 -6.12 0.19
N LYS A 66 -7.33 -6.38 0.91
CA LYS A 66 -6.97 -5.64 2.12
C LYS A 66 -6.74 -4.14 1.86
N LEU A 67 -6.25 -3.76 0.68
CA LEU A 67 -6.11 -2.35 0.28
C LEU A 67 -7.41 -1.73 -0.23
N GLY A 68 -8.45 -2.54 -0.51
CA GLY A 68 -9.72 -2.08 -1.05
C GLY A 68 -9.64 -1.64 -2.52
N ILE A 69 -8.72 -2.23 -3.28
CA ILE A 69 -8.44 -1.90 -4.68
C ILE A 69 -9.27 -2.75 -5.65
N ILE A 70 -9.70 -3.93 -5.20
CA ILE A 70 -10.62 -4.85 -5.89
C ILE A 70 -11.75 -5.25 -4.95
#